data_AF-A0A0C4E9U5-F1
#
_entry.id   AF-A0A0C4E9U5-F1
#
_cell.length_a   1.000
_cell.length_b   1.000
_cell.length_c   1.000
_cell.angle_alpha   90.00
_cell.angle_beta   90.00
_cell.angle_gamma   90.00
#
_symmetry.space_group_name_H-M   'P 1'
#
loop_
_entity.id
_entity.type
_entity.pdbx_description
1 polymer ?
#
loop_
_entity_poly.entity_id
_entity_poly.type
_entity_poly.pdbx_seq_one_letter_code
_entity_poly.pdbx_strand_id
1 'polypeptide(L)'
;MDPQKVKEITIRARCLCSARVYATSVAASALPLRAVCCHCDSCRRMTGGLYFAVAPWPPCLDGPSSEGGVDLSQLKRYDFSATIAVFSCAVCSSFLFCRGPGREDPLRVVVSALDDTANVNVSDGVPVVVYEAHIFVGDTLDGGVSRLLCRNGDGGGAEEGPVSGSGNDNTAEMRLRRH
;
A
#
# COMPACT_ATOMS: atom_id res chain seq x y z
N MET A 1 -17.75 14.02 33.61
CA MET A 1 -17.46 13.19 32.43
C MET A 1 -15.97 12.99 32.41
N ASP A 2 -15.53 11.76 32.66
CA ASP A 2 -14.11 11.40 32.76
C ASP A 2 -13.52 11.40 31.33
N PRO A 3 -12.44 12.16 31.04
CA PRO A 3 -11.79 12.10 29.74
C PRO A 3 -11.20 10.70 29.57
N GLN A 4 -11.86 9.87 28.76
CA GLN A 4 -11.39 8.53 28.45
C GLN A 4 -9.97 8.65 27.86
N LYS A 5 -8.98 8.18 28.62
CA LYS A 5 -7.58 8.20 28.22
C LYS A 5 -7.45 7.36 26.95
N VAL A 6 -7.28 8.01 25.80
CA VAL A 6 -7.08 7.33 24.52
C VAL A 6 -5.80 6.51 24.64
N LYS A 7 -5.95 5.20 24.42
CA LYS A 7 -4.82 4.28 24.41
C LYS A 7 -4.10 4.43 23.08
N GLU A 8 -2.88 4.95 23.13
CA GLU A 8 -2.03 5.18 21.97
C GLU A 8 -1.09 4.00 21.75
N ILE A 9 -0.86 3.65 20.49
CA ILE A 9 0.00 2.55 20.04
C ILE A 9 0.98 3.09 19.01
N THR A 10 2.25 2.82 19.21
CA THR A 10 3.30 3.18 18.26
C THR A 10 3.39 2.14 17.16
N ILE A 11 3.19 2.58 15.92
CA ILE A 11 3.43 1.79 14.71
C ILE A 11 4.77 2.23 14.13
N ARG A 12 5.58 1.27 13.71
CA ARG A 12 6.91 1.52 13.14
C ARG A 12 7.05 0.89 11.76
N ALA A 13 7.65 1.64 10.84
CA ALA A 13 8.06 1.16 9.53
C ALA A 13 9.58 1.33 9.38
N ARG A 14 10.27 0.33 8.85
CA ARG A 14 11.72 0.40 8.58
C ARG A 14 12.11 -0.34 7.32
N CYS A 15 13.21 0.09 6.72
CA CYS A 15 13.85 -0.66 5.64
C CYS A 15 14.68 -1.83 6.18
N LEU A 16 15.09 -2.75 5.30
CA LEU A 16 15.85 -3.95 5.67
C LEU A 16 17.16 -3.61 6.41
N CYS A 17 17.93 -2.63 5.91
CA CYS A 17 19.18 -2.22 6.56
C CYS A 17 18.97 -1.33 7.79
N SER A 18 17.72 -0.98 8.13
CA SER A 18 17.38 -0.11 9.26
C SER A 18 17.96 1.31 9.21
N ALA A 19 18.55 1.74 8.08
CA ALA A 19 19.04 3.11 7.89
C ALA A 19 17.93 4.16 7.82
N ARG A 20 16.68 3.73 7.57
CA ARG A 20 15.47 4.54 7.59
C ARG A 20 14.45 3.86 8.49
N VAL A 21 13.96 4.62 9.47
CA VAL A 21 12.97 4.19 10.45
C VAL A 21 11.97 5.34 10.60
N TYR A 22 10.69 5.01 10.56
CA TYR A 22 9.58 5.92 10.72
C TYR A 22 8.66 5.35 11.80
N ALA A 23 8.14 6.21 12.65
CA ALA A 23 7.21 5.82 13.71
C ALA A 23 6.11 6.86 13.83
N THR A 24 4.90 6.41 14.13
CA THR A 24 3.75 7.27 14.45
C THR A 24 2.95 6.63 15.58
N SER A 25 2.30 7.46 16.38
CA SER A 25 1.38 7.02 17.44
C SER A 25 -0.04 7.11 16.93
N VAL A 26 -0.84 6.07 17.16
CA VAL A 26 -2.24 6.03 16.79
C VAL A 26 -3.11 5.51 17.92
N ALA A 27 -4.34 6.01 17.97
CA ALA A 27 -5.35 5.47 18.86
C ALA A 27 -5.58 3.98 18.55
N ALA A 28 -5.73 3.15 19.58
CA ALA A 28 -6.04 1.73 19.45
C ALA A 28 -7.33 1.47 18.66
N SER A 29 -8.28 2.40 18.69
CA SER A 29 -9.52 2.34 17.91
C SER A 29 -9.33 2.55 16.41
N ALA A 30 -8.18 3.09 15.96
CA ALA A 30 -7.84 3.26 14.56
C ALA A 30 -7.17 2.01 13.94
N LEU A 31 -6.95 0.98 14.74
CA LEU A 31 -6.41 -0.32 14.32
C LEU A 31 -7.53 -1.36 14.16
N PRO A 32 -7.34 -2.37 13.29
CA PRO A 32 -6.19 -2.60 12.40
C PRO A 32 -6.15 -1.66 11.19
N LEU A 33 -4.97 -1.41 10.64
CA LEU A 33 -4.82 -0.78 9.32
C LEU A 33 -5.33 -1.75 8.24
N ARG A 34 -6.15 -1.25 7.33
CA ARG A 34 -6.72 -2.03 6.23
C ARG A 34 -5.80 -2.00 5.01
N ALA A 35 -5.14 -3.11 4.74
CA ALA A 35 -4.23 -3.27 3.61
C ALA A 35 -4.95 -3.78 2.37
N VAL A 36 -4.50 -3.32 1.20
CA VAL A 36 -4.94 -3.81 -0.10
C VAL A 36 -3.75 -4.46 -0.81
N CYS A 37 -3.97 -5.65 -1.36
CA CYS A 37 -3.02 -6.38 -2.20
C CYS A 37 -3.29 -6.08 -3.67
N CYS A 38 -2.42 -5.30 -4.32
CA CYS A 38 -2.51 -5.02 -5.75
C CYS A 38 -1.75 -6.07 -6.57
N HIS A 39 -2.43 -6.67 -7.55
CA HIS A 39 -1.90 -7.72 -8.41
C HIS A 39 -1.60 -7.27 -9.84
N CYS A 40 -1.76 -5.98 -10.16
CA CYS A 40 -1.51 -5.50 -11.52
C CYS A 40 -0.06 -5.75 -11.95
N ASP A 41 0.15 -5.87 -13.26
CA ASP A 41 1.45 -6.16 -13.85
C ASP A 41 2.53 -5.15 -13.43
N SER A 42 2.18 -3.87 -13.33
CA SER A 42 3.10 -2.83 -12.89
C SER A 42 3.58 -3.08 -11.46
N CYS A 43 2.67 -3.38 -10.53
CA CYS A 43 3.02 -3.66 -9.14
C CYS A 43 3.86 -4.93 -9.02
N ARG A 44 3.49 -6.01 -9.71
CA ARG A 44 4.23 -7.27 -9.69
C ARG A 44 5.64 -7.12 -10.26
N ARG A 45 5.77 -6.53 -11.45
CA ARG A 45 7.07 -6.40 -12.13
C ARG A 45 7.99 -5.39 -11.46
N MET A 46 7.45 -4.28 -10.93
CA MET A 46 8.24 -3.30 -10.19
C MET A 46 8.83 -3.90 -8.90
N THR A 47 8.06 -4.75 -8.21
CA THR A 47 8.49 -5.29 -6.91
C THR A 47 9.17 -6.65 -7.00
N GLY A 48 9.02 -7.36 -8.12
CA GLY A 48 9.37 -8.79 -8.21
C GLY A 48 8.47 -9.69 -7.36
N GLY A 49 7.42 -9.13 -6.74
CA GLY A 49 6.49 -9.83 -5.86
C GLY A 49 5.27 -10.36 -6.60
N LEU A 50 4.56 -11.28 -5.94
CA LEU A 50 3.28 -11.80 -6.40
C LEU A 50 2.15 -10.76 -6.32
N TYR A 51 2.26 -9.83 -5.39
CA TYR A 51 1.41 -8.65 -5.23
C TYR A 51 2.20 -7.56 -4.50
N PHE A 52 1.69 -6.34 -4.56
CA PHE A 52 2.19 -5.22 -3.76
C PHE A 52 1.14 -4.84 -2.71
N ALA A 53 1.46 -5.04 -1.44
CA ALA A 53 0.55 -4.77 -0.33
C ALA A 53 0.85 -3.43 0.33
N VAL A 54 -0.16 -2.59 0.45
CA VAL A 54 -0.06 -1.25 1.04
C VAL A 54 -1.24 -0.97 1.96
N ALA A 55 -1.01 -0.21 3.03
CA ALA A 55 -2.03 0.28 3.95
C ALA A 55 -1.91 1.81 4.11
N PRO A 56 -2.97 2.53 4.49
CA PRO A 56 -2.85 3.95 4.85
C PRO A 56 -1.80 4.16 5.95
N TRP A 57 -0.91 5.13 5.77
CA TRP A 57 -0.02 5.57 6.85
C TRP A 57 -0.78 6.55 7.74
N PRO A 58 -0.87 6.32 9.05
CA PRO A 58 -1.60 7.20 9.94
C PRO A 58 -0.96 8.59 10.05
N PRO A 59 -1.77 9.66 10.21
CA PRO A 59 -1.24 10.99 10.48
C PRO A 59 -0.44 11.02 11.80
N CYS A 60 0.61 11.84 11.86
CA CYS A 60 1.35 12.08 13.11
C CYS A 60 0.53 12.98 14.03
N LEU A 61 0.43 12.63 15.32
CA LEU A 61 -0.29 13.42 16.32
C LEU A 61 0.32 14.81 16.57
N ASP A 62 1.64 14.96 16.38
CA ASP A 62 2.39 16.13 16.83
C ASP A 62 2.81 17.11 15.71
N GLY A 63 2.17 17.12 14.54
CA GLY A 63 2.45 18.21 13.60
C GLY A 63 1.74 18.19 12.25
N PRO A 64 1.52 19.38 11.64
CA PRO A 64 0.97 19.52 10.31
C PRO A 64 2.08 19.24 9.28
N SER A 65 2.44 17.98 9.12
CA SER A 65 3.09 17.54 7.89
C SER A 65 2.04 16.82 7.06
N SER A 66 1.96 17.14 5.77
CA SER A 66 1.00 16.54 4.83
C SER A 66 1.17 15.02 4.67
N GLU A 67 2.17 14.42 5.33
CA GLU A 67 2.62 13.04 5.16
C GLU A 67 2.74 12.25 6.47
N GLY A 68 2.07 12.69 7.55
CA GLY A 68 2.11 11.96 8.82
C GLY A 68 3.53 11.80 9.39
N GLY A 69 4.32 12.88 9.35
CA GLY A 69 5.67 12.97 9.92
C GLY A 69 6.78 12.40 9.04
N VAL A 70 6.47 11.93 7.83
CA VAL A 70 7.45 11.28 6.94
C VAL A 70 8.13 12.29 6.03
N ASP A 71 9.44 12.48 6.20
CA ASP A 71 10.28 13.16 5.21
C ASP A 71 10.65 12.20 4.06
N LEU A 72 9.90 12.32 2.96
CA LEU A 72 10.08 11.52 1.75
C LEU A 72 11.32 11.95 0.94
N SER A 73 11.90 13.12 1.18
CA SER A 73 13.09 13.60 0.44
C SER A 73 14.33 12.74 0.70
N GLN A 74 14.33 12.00 1.81
CA GLN A 74 15.37 11.06 2.22
C GLN A 74 15.30 9.69 1.54
N LEU A 75 14.29 9.47 0.71
CA LEU A 75 14.01 8.22 0.00
C LEU A 75 14.18 8.38 -1.51
N LYS A 76 14.50 7.27 -2.19
CA LYS A 76 14.48 7.23 -3.66
C LYS A 76 13.05 7.15 -4.13
N ARG A 77 12.66 8.08 -4.99
CA ARG A 77 11.36 8.10 -5.66
C ARG A 77 11.44 7.36 -6.99
N TYR A 78 10.45 6.51 -7.26
CA TYR A 78 10.21 5.92 -8.56
C TYR A 78 8.77 6.23 -8.98
N ASP A 79 8.62 7.00 -10.06
CA ASP A 79 7.35 7.30 -10.68
C ASP A 79 7.03 6.20 -11.70
N PHE A 80 6.18 5.24 -11.31
CA PHE A 80 5.83 4.14 -12.22
C PHE A 80 4.69 4.49 -13.18
N SER A 81 3.92 5.53 -12.85
CA SER A 81 2.93 6.14 -13.73
C SER A 81 2.92 7.65 -13.51
N ALA A 82 2.14 8.37 -14.33
CA ALA A 82 1.93 9.81 -14.15
C ALA A 82 1.31 10.17 -12.78
N THR A 83 0.76 9.18 -12.08
CA THR A 83 -0.09 9.40 -10.93
C THR A 83 0.40 8.65 -9.68
N ILE A 84 1.20 7.60 -9.81
CA ILE A 84 1.61 6.79 -8.67
C ILE A 84 3.13 6.79 -8.53
N ALA A 85 3.59 7.05 -7.31
CA ALA A 85 4.99 7.04 -6.95
C ALA A 85 5.26 6.11 -5.77
N VAL A 86 6.40 5.44 -5.81
CA VAL A 86 6.87 4.56 -4.76
C VAL A 86 8.20 5.06 -4.23
N PHE A 87 8.38 4.96 -2.92
CA PHE A 87 9.54 5.46 -2.20
C PHE A 87 10.30 4.31 -1.55
N SER A 88 11.59 4.21 -1.83
CA SER A 88 12.46 3.14 -1.34
C SER A 88 13.72 3.66 -0.65
N CYS A 89 14.33 2.81 0.16
CA CYS A 89 15.61 3.11 0.79
C CYS A 89 16.73 3.18 -0.26
N ALA A 90 17.52 4.26 -0.26
CA ALA A 90 18.65 4.41 -1.18
C ALA A 90 19.80 3.40 -0.95
N VAL A 91 19.80 2.69 0.19
CA VAL A 91 20.88 1.78 0.59
C VAL A 91 20.54 0.32 0.30
N CYS A 92 19.36 -0.14 0.73
CA CYS A 92 18.95 -1.54 0.59
C CYS A 92 17.75 -1.74 -0.36
N SER A 93 17.28 -0.67 -1.01
CA SER A 93 16.16 -0.70 -1.96
C SER A 93 14.81 -1.18 -1.41
N SER A 94 14.67 -1.41 -0.10
CA SER A 94 13.37 -1.76 0.49
C SER A 94 12.34 -0.66 0.21
N PHE A 95 11.21 -1.05 -0.35
CA PHE A 95 10.05 -0.16 -0.49
C PHE A 95 9.47 0.15 0.89
N LEU A 96 9.17 1.43 1.13
CA LEU A 96 8.69 1.93 2.42
C LEU A 96 7.32 2.57 2.30
N PHE A 97 7.12 3.42 1.29
CA PHE A 97 5.87 4.13 1.09
C PHE A 97 5.46 4.19 -0.38
N CYS A 98 4.19 4.47 -0.63
CA CYS A 98 3.70 4.88 -1.94
C CYS A 98 2.67 6.00 -1.82
N ARG A 99 2.50 6.76 -2.91
CA ARG A 99 1.46 7.75 -3.07
C ARG A 99 0.65 7.45 -4.32
N GLY A 100 -0.68 7.50 -4.16
CA GLY A 100 -1.64 7.32 -5.24
C GLY A 100 -1.82 8.55 -6.13
N PRO A 101 -2.78 8.48 -7.07
CA PRO A 101 -3.01 9.48 -8.11
C PRO A 101 -3.30 10.90 -7.65
N GLY A 102 -3.87 11.09 -6.46
CA GLY A 102 -4.19 12.40 -5.93
C GLY A 102 -3.05 13.00 -5.10
N ARG A 103 -2.81 14.31 -5.21
CA ARG A 103 -2.01 15.04 -4.20
C ARG A 103 -2.65 14.99 -2.80
N GLU A 104 -3.95 14.76 -2.75
CA GLU A 104 -4.73 14.58 -1.53
C GLU A 104 -4.80 13.11 -1.08
N ASP A 105 -4.29 12.17 -1.90
CA ASP A 105 -4.28 10.77 -1.48
C ASP A 105 -3.32 10.61 -0.30
N PRO A 106 -3.79 10.03 0.81
CA PRO A 106 -2.94 9.84 1.98
C PRO A 106 -1.75 8.97 1.61
N LEU A 107 -0.61 9.28 2.22
CA LEU A 107 0.58 8.44 2.14
C LEU A 107 0.19 7.02 2.55
N ARG A 108 0.68 6.04 1.82
CA ARG A 108 0.50 4.63 2.14
C ARG A 108 1.83 4.02 2.50
N VAL A 109 1.84 3.18 3.53
CA VAL A 109 2.99 2.37 3.92
C VAL A 109 2.95 1.03 3.18
N VAL A 110 4.11 0.56 2.76
CA VAL A 110 4.26 -0.79 2.22
C VAL A 110 4.25 -1.76 3.38
N VAL A 111 3.35 -2.75 3.37
CA VAL A 111 3.12 -3.62 4.53
C VAL A 111 4.38 -4.37 4.95
N SER A 112 5.24 -4.75 4.00
CA SER A 112 6.52 -5.41 4.29
C SER A 112 7.55 -4.55 5.01
N ALA A 113 7.34 -3.23 5.07
CA ALA A 113 8.18 -2.31 5.84
C ALA A 113 7.72 -2.16 7.29
N LEU A 114 6.49 -2.57 7.63
CA LEU A 114 5.98 -2.46 8.99
C LEU A 114 6.67 -3.49 9.89
N ASP A 115 7.12 -3.03 11.06
CA ASP A 115 7.60 -3.92 12.10
C ASP A 115 6.42 -4.73 12.67
N ASP A 116 6.69 -5.98 13.03
CA ASP A 116 5.77 -6.84 13.79
C ASP A 116 4.35 -6.96 13.22
N THR A 117 4.22 -7.16 11.90
CA THR A 117 2.94 -7.47 11.23
C THR A 117 2.25 -8.73 11.76
N ALA A 118 3.00 -9.58 12.48
CA ALA A 118 2.53 -10.83 13.06
C ALA A 118 2.38 -10.81 14.60
N ASN A 119 2.85 -9.77 15.32
CA ASN A 119 2.95 -9.80 16.79
C ASN A 119 2.02 -8.77 17.46
N VAL A 120 0.76 -9.18 17.64
CA VAL A 120 -0.03 -9.39 18.89
C VAL A 120 0.41 -8.72 20.23
N ASN A 121 1.50 -7.95 20.34
CA ASN A 121 1.87 -7.23 21.57
C ASN A 121 1.39 -5.77 21.57
N VAL A 122 0.41 -5.45 20.74
CA VAL A 122 -0.44 -4.27 20.89
C VAL A 122 -1.41 -4.49 22.05
N SER A 123 -0.89 -4.78 23.24
CA SER A 123 -1.55 -4.91 24.56
C SER A 123 -2.94 -5.58 24.72
N ASP A 124 -3.62 -6.05 23.66
CA ASP A 124 -4.97 -6.65 23.66
C ASP A 124 -5.15 -7.67 22.50
N GLY A 125 -4.08 -8.05 21.79
CA GLY A 125 -4.13 -9.05 20.71
C GLY A 125 -4.74 -8.60 19.37
N VAL A 126 -4.95 -7.30 19.18
CA VAL A 126 -5.41 -6.73 17.90
C VAL A 126 -4.24 -6.67 16.90
N PRO A 127 -4.39 -7.18 15.66
CA PRO A 127 -3.33 -7.08 14.65
C PRO A 127 -3.11 -5.63 14.21
N VAL A 128 -1.87 -5.27 13.86
CA VAL A 128 -1.57 -3.92 13.31
C VAL A 128 -2.16 -3.77 11.91
N VAL A 129 -2.20 -4.84 11.12
CA VAL A 129 -2.67 -4.84 9.74
C VAL A 129 -3.59 -6.02 9.49
N VAL A 130 -4.66 -5.78 8.74
CA VAL A 130 -5.49 -6.83 8.13
C VAL A 130 -5.52 -6.64 6.62
N TYR A 131 -5.46 -7.73 5.86
CA TYR A 131 -5.61 -7.70 4.40
C TYR A 131 -7.09 -7.69 4.06
N GLU A 132 -7.59 -6.53 3.61
CA GLU A 132 -9.00 -6.30 3.34
C GLU A 132 -9.40 -6.77 1.93
N ALA A 133 -8.55 -6.53 0.93
CA ALA A 133 -8.92 -6.78 -0.47
C ALA A 133 -7.72 -7.20 -1.33
N HIS A 134 -8.02 -7.99 -2.37
CA HIS A 134 -7.14 -8.31 -3.47
C HIS A 134 -7.69 -7.67 -4.74
N ILE A 135 -6.97 -6.72 -5.33
CA ILE A 135 -7.42 -5.95 -6.50
C ILE A 135 -6.57 -6.28 -7.73
N PHE A 136 -7.15 -6.10 -8.93
CA PHE A 136 -6.51 -6.39 -10.21
C PHE A 136 -5.98 -7.82 -10.34
N VAL A 137 -6.62 -8.79 -9.66
CA VAL A 137 -6.22 -10.21 -9.73
C VAL A 137 -6.31 -10.75 -11.16
N GLY A 138 -7.29 -10.28 -11.93
CA GLY A 138 -7.49 -10.65 -13.34
C GLY A 138 -6.35 -10.26 -14.27
N ASP A 139 -5.53 -9.27 -13.90
CA ASP A 139 -4.37 -8.85 -14.69
C ASP A 139 -3.27 -9.93 -14.71
N THR A 140 -3.31 -10.88 -13.77
CA THR A 140 -2.33 -11.98 -13.67
C THR A 140 -2.62 -13.13 -14.64
N LEU A 141 -2.82 -12.80 -15.92
CA LEU A 141 -3.04 -13.76 -17.01
C LEU A 141 -1.78 -14.57 -17.35
N ASP A 142 -0.61 -14.10 -16.90
CA ASP A 142 0.72 -14.71 -17.07
C ASP A 142 1.05 -15.78 -16.02
N GLY A 143 0.09 -16.19 -15.19
CA GLY A 143 0.30 -17.21 -14.15
C GLY A 143 0.70 -16.65 -12.78
N GLY A 144 0.36 -15.40 -12.47
CA GLY A 144 0.43 -14.87 -11.11
C GLY A 144 -0.55 -15.54 -10.13
N VAL A 145 -0.85 -14.88 -9.01
CA VAL A 145 -1.57 -15.51 -7.88
C VAL A 145 -3.02 -15.89 -8.21
N SER A 146 -3.59 -15.43 -9.33
CA SER A 146 -4.94 -15.84 -9.77
C SER A 146 -5.13 -17.34 -9.84
N ARG A 147 -4.07 -18.11 -10.12
CA ARG A 147 -4.10 -19.58 -10.15
C ARG A 147 -4.07 -20.22 -8.76
N LEU A 148 -3.59 -19.50 -7.75
CA LEU A 148 -3.38 -19.98 -6.37
C LEU A 148 -4.44 -19.47 -5.40
N LEU A 149 -5.07 -18.33 -5.69
CA LEU A 149 -6.21 -17.83 -4.94
C LEU A 149 -7.43 -18.66 -5.35
N CYS A 150 -7.86 -19.57 -4.47
CA CYS A 150 -9.15 -20.21 -4.61
C CYS A 150 -10.20 -19.10 -4.73
N ARG A 151 -10.98 -19.11 -5.81
CA ARG A 151 -12.21 -18.33 -5.85
C ARG A 151 -13.04 -18.86 -4.69
N ASN A 152 -13.28 -18.04 -3.66
CA ASN A 152 -14.16 -18.44 -2.57
C ASN A 152 -15.49 -18.80 -3.24
N GLY A 153 -15.77 -20.10 -3.30
CA GLY A 153 -17.06 -20.60 -3.70
C GLY A 153 -18.00 -20.16 -2.61
N ASP A 154 -18.66 -19.02 -2.82
CA ASP A 154 -20.04 -18.75 -2.48
C ASP A 154 -20.36 -17.27 -2.77
N GLY A 155 -21.09 -17.09 -3.88
CA GLY A 155 -21.97 -15.99 -4.28
C GLY A 155 -21.86 -14.62 -3.59
N GLY A 156 -21.25 -13.68 -4.29
CA GLY A 156 -21.45 -12.24 -4.12
C GLY A 156 -20.72 -11.54 -5.24
N GLY A 157 -21.46 -11.05 -6.24
CA GLY A 157 -20.97 -10.67 -7.57
C GLY A 157 -19.62 -9.95 -7.56
N ALA A 158 -18.66 -10.49 -8.29
CA ALA A 158 -17.63 -9.65 -8.86
C ALA A 158 -18.37 -8.66 -9.76
N GLU A 159 -18.43 -7.39 -9.36
CA GLU A 159 -18.77 -6.34 -10.31
C GLU A 159 -17.59 -6.24 -11.28
N GLU A 160 -17.69 -7.00 -12.36
CA GLU A 160 -16.98 -6.70 -13.58
C GLU A 160 -17.51 -5.34 -14.06
N GLY A 161 -16.75 -4.28 -13.79
CA GLY A 161 -16.97 -3.00 -14.47
C GLY A 161 -16.93 -3.24 -15.98
N PRO A 162 -17.80 -2.60 -16.76
CA PRO A 162 -17.98 -2.94 -18.17
C PRO A 162 -16.67 -2.73 -18.92
N VAL A 163 -16.28 -3.73 -19.71
CA VAL A 163 -15.38 -3.56 -20.84
C VAL A 163 -16.12 -2.65 -21.83
N SER A 164 -15.79 -1.35 -21.81
CA SER A 164 -16.28 -0.39 -22.81
C SER A 164 -15.55 -0.57 -24.13
N GLY A 165 -15.95 -1.60 -24.87
CA GLY A 165 -15.77 -1.67 -26.30
C GLY A 165 -16.89 -0.90 -27.00
N SER A 166 -16.73 0.42 -27.20
CA SER A 166 -17.42 1.14 -28.26
C SER A 166 -16.45 2.13 -28.88
N GLY A 167 -16.03 1.82 -30.10
CA GLY A 167 -15.17 2.68 -30.90
C GLY A 167 -15.70 4.11 -30.97
N ASN A 168 -14.81 5.05 -30.67
CA ASN A 168 -14.68 6.22 -31.50
C ASN A 168 -13.20 6.47 -31.73
N ASP A 169 -12.90 6.55 -33.02
CA ASP A 169 -11.60 6.79 -33.60
C ASP A 169 -11.08 8.16 -33.16
N ASN A 170 -9.96 8.16 -32.43
CA ASN A 170 -8.99 9.24 -32.41
C ASN A 170 -7.66 8.67 -31.94
N THR A 171 -6.95 8.08 -32.89
CA THR A 171 -5.57 7.61 -32.76
C THR A 171 -4.65 8.72 -32.27
N ALA A 172 -4.21 8.63 -31.01
CA ALA A 172 -2.93 9.14 -30.57
C ALA A 172 -2.12 7.96 -30.02
N GLU A 173 -1.61 7.13 -30.94
CA GLU A 173 -0.57 6.13 -30.68
C GLU A 173 0.65 6.84 -30.07
N MET A 174 0.82 6.77 -28.75
CA MET A 174 2.13 6.97 -28.12
C MET A 174 2.72 5.58 -27.85
N ARG A 175 3.37 5.04 -28.88
CA ARG A 175 4.22 3.85 -28.77
C ARG A 175 5.23 4.06 -27.66
N LEU A 176 5.09 3.30 -26.57
CA LEU A 176 6.14 3.15 -25.57
C LEU A 176 7.37 2.55 -26.27
N ARG A 177 8.41 3.36 -26.46
CA ARG A 177 9.74 2.86 -26.81
C ARG A 177 10.22 2.04 -25.62
N ARG A 178 10.38 0.74 -25.86
CA ARG A 178 11.17 -0.14 -25.00
C ARG A 178 12.61 0.39 -25.01
N HIS A 179 13.15 0.65 -23.83
CA HIS A 179 14.59 0.70 -23.60
C HIS A 179 15.05 -0.68 -23.14
#